data_AF-A0A660TDG9-F1
#
_entry.id   AF-A0A660TDG9-F1
#
_cell.length_a   1.000
_cell.length_b   1.000
_cell.length_c   1.000
_cell.angle_alpha   90.00
_cell.angle_beta   90.00
_cell.angle_gamma   90.00
#
_symmetry.space_group_name_H-M   'P 1'
#
loop_
_entity.id
_entity.type
_entity.pdbx_description
1 polymer ?
#
loop_
_entity_poly.entity_id
_entity_poly.type
_entity_poly.pdbx_seq_one_letter_code
_entity_poly.pdbx_strand_id
1 'polypeptide(L)'
;MHIKKVCFVLPLMLISLTAIFGESVYKKKEIAVFRLSYYQWSIPNRVLGNIDDEINAVFTDLGRFNVIGMTYRLDENDVNTFIDSIKKYKEENVEIPEKVQMGKEYFTKADMNRLISSFIVVIPSVSYFNLERIRGVTSGKYKAVIKTSFTFVDVEKVRTISVVSIETTGYDDNPNTAVKEAVNDIAARLVFEIRKIPDFQLRSGVLEVRGGDVIIEFGKDMGVRIGDEYSVTRARILKSGKSYTEEKALLIVKEVNDEVSVAKVIYTKGKIEEGDPVKEIPRLGLDTTPYFHAAVSDGIYAQVGVRQSITRGFYRFRPILGLEVPLMDYGYSGLPVNMYVGGEMNLYLWRFQFVPVIGAGIGGSIPMNSDSFRLTHVGGLAGVTVSYLLNDSIKFVLDLGYLEWLGIGIMSYGGIFTGGGVTFKY
;
A
#
# COMPACT_ATOMS: atom_id res chain seq x y z
N MET A 1 18.63 47.50 62.45
CA MET A 1 19.18 48.09 61.22
C MET A 1 19.97 47.01 60.49
N HIS A 2 19.80 46.74 59.19
CA HIS A 2 19.88 47.63 58.00
C HIS A 2 21.32 48.06 57.67
N ILE A 3 21.84 47.99 56.43
CA ILE A 3 21.40 47.26 55.20
C ILE A 3 22.51 47.31 54.11
N LYS A 4 22.41 46.48 53.03
CA LYS A 4 23.11 46.55 51.71
C LYS A 4 24.61 46.17 51.55
N LYS A 5 24.82 45.15 50.68
CA LYS A 5 25.89 44.98 49.64
C LYS A 5 27.35 44.83 50.14
N VAL A 6 28.32 44.18 49.47
CA VAL A 6 28.54 43.62 48.11
C VAL A 6 29.06 42.16 48.32
N CYS A 7 29.08 41.14 47.42
CA CYS A 7 29.12 41.01 45.95
C CYS A 7 28.20 39.86 45.43
N PHE A 8 28.53 39.22 44.28
CA PHE A 8 27.71 38.20 43.59
C PHE A 8 28.57 37.31 42.65
N VAL A 9 28.86 36.04 43.02
CA VAL A 9 29.64 35.08 42.19
C VAL A 9 29.24 33.62 42.46
N LEU A 10 28.83 32.87 41.41
CA LEU A 10 28.59 31.40 41.33
C LEU A 10 27.49 30.84 42.28
N PRO A 11 26.66 29.83 41.87
CA PRO A 11 26.98 28.58 41.14
C PRO A 11 26.36 28.53 39.72
N LEU A 12 26.80 27.74 38.73
CA LEU A 12 27.41 26.39 38.68
C LEU A 12 26.61 25.23 39.27
N MET A 13 25.27 25.28 39.19
CA MET A 13 24.46 24.07 39.33
C MET A 13 23.15 24.08 38.51
N LEU A 14 23.29 24.27 37.19
CA LEU A 14 22.30 23.76 36.23
C LEU A 14 23.00 22.80 35.27
N ILE A 15 23.07 21.52 35.67
CA ILE A 15 23.24 20.44 34.70
C ILE A 15 21.90 20.33 33.98
N SER A 16 21.86 20.80 32.73
CA SER A 16 20.71 20.61 31.88
C SER A 16 20.53 19.12 31.59
N LEU A 17 19.50 18.50 32.18
CA LEU A 17 18.97 17.24 31.65
C LEU A 17 18.31 17.52 30.30
N THR A 18 19.12 17.70 29.26
CA THR A 18 18.74 17.30 27.92
C THR A 18 18.52 15.79 27.97
N ALA A 19 17.27 15.38 28.20
CA ALA A 19 16.87 14.00 28.02
C ALA A 19 17.16 13.64 26.56
N ILE A 20 18.24 12.89 26.35
CA ILE A 20 18.57 12.33 25.04
C ILE A 20 17.49 11.28 24.80
N PHE A 21 16.43 11.68 24.10
CA PHE A 21 15.51 10.76 23.44
C PHE A 21 16.30 10.09 22.31
N GLY A 22 17.11 9.10 22.67
CA GLY A 22 17.51 8.06 21.73
C GLY A 22 16.24 7.33 21.35
N GLU A 23 15.61 7.75 20.25
CA GLU A 23 14.48 7.04 19.68
C GLU A 23 14.95 5.61 19.40
N SER A 24 14.23 4.64 19.95
CA SER A 24 14.76 3.29 20.07
C SER A 24 14.78 2.61 18.70
N VAL A 25 15.98 2.45 18.13
CA VAL A 25 16.25 1.73 16.87
C VAL A 25 15.28 0.56 16.73
N TYR A 26 14.40 0.64 15.73
CA TYR A 26 13.22 -0.23 15.64
C TYR A 26 13.65 -1.64 15.23
N LYS A 27 14.06 -2.46 16.20
CA LYS A 27 14.40 -3.86 16.00
C LYS A 27 13.17 -4.64 15.50
N LYS A 28 13.41 -5.60 14.59
CA LYS A 28 12.36 -6.54 14.14
C LYS A 28 11.72 -7.21 15.35
N LYS A 29 10.39 -7.17 15.41
CA LYS A 29 9.61 -7.75 16.51
C LYS A 29 9.01 -9.08 16.10
N GLU A 30 8.84 -9.99 17.05
CA GLU A 30 8.20 -11.28 16.80
C GLU A 30 6.68 -11.10 16.61
N ILE A 31 6.13 -11.70 15.56
CA ILE A 31 4.69 -11.72 15.28
C ILE A 31 4.22 -13.16 15.11
N ALA A 32 3.26 -13.59 15.92
CA ALA A 32 2.68 -14.93 15.80
C ALA A 32 1.46 -14.88 14.88
N VAL A 33 1.44 -15.75 13.87
CA VAL A 33 0.39 -15.78 12.85
C VAL A 33 -0.31 -17.12 12.91
N PHE A 34 -1.60 -17.11 13.25
CA PHE A 34 -2.44 -18.30 13.22
C PHE A 34 -2.79 -18.71 11.79
N ARG A 35 -3.11 -19.99 11.60
CA ARG A 35 -3.72 -20.46 10.36
C ARG A 35 -5.14 -19.95 10.23
N LEU A 36 -5.59 -19.78 8.99
CA LEU A 36 -6.94 -19.33 8.65
C LEU A 36 -7.97 -20.29 9.22
N SER A 37 -8.82 -19.79 10.11
CA SER A 37 -9.98 -20.50 10.60
C SER A 37 -11.13 -20.45 9.59
N TYR A 38 -11.65 -21.62 9.23
CA TYR A 38 -12.76 -21.78 8.29
C TYR A 38 -13.84 -22.73 8.86
N TYR A 39 -13.90 -22.93 10.18
CA TYR A 39 -14.73 -23.96 10.83
C TYR A 39 -16.23 -23.90 10.51
N GLN A 40 -16.73 -22.79 9.98
CA GLN A 40 -18.14 -22.56 9.63
C GLN A 40 -18.42 -22.73 8.12
N TRP A 41 -17.40 -22.94 7.29
CA TRP A 41 -17.50 -22.87 5.82
C TRP A 41 -16.91 -24.09 5.11
N SER A 42 -17.67 -24.67 4.17
CA SER A 42 -17.24 -25.80 3.34
C SER A 42 -16.40 -25.33 2.14
N ILE A 43 -15.21 -24.80 2.41
CA ILE A 43 -14.25 -24.39 1.37
C ILE A 43 -13.47 -25.62 0.90
N PRO A 44 -13.25 -25.84 -0.42
CA PRO A 44 -12.50 -26.99 -0.90
C PRO A 44 -11.06 -27.04 -0.39
N ASN A 45 -10.69 -28.13 0.31
CA ASN A 45 -9.36 -28.32 0.91
C ASN A 45 -8.17 -28.09 -0.05
N ARG A 46 -8.35 -28.32 -1.36
CA ARG A 46 -7.32 -28.08 -2.39
C ARG A 46 -7.00 -26.60 -2.63
N VAL A 47 -7.85 -25.68 -2.17
CA VAL A 47 -7.65 -24.23 -2.28
C VAL A 47 -7.18 -23.65 -0.95
N LEU A 48 -7.59 -24.24 0.17
CA LEU A 48 -7.16 -23.84 1.52
C LEU A 48 -5.65 -24.01 1.78
N GLY A 49 -5.02 -25.01 1.16
CA GLY A 49 -3.63 -25.40 1.46
C GLY A 49 -2.58 -24.32 1.25
N ASN A 50 -2.84 -23.35 0.35
CA ASN A 50 -1.91 -22.26 0.06
C ASN A 50 -2.15 -20.99 0.90
N ILE A 51 -3.36 -20.80 1.45
CA ILE A 51 -3.75 -19.52 2.05
C ILE A 51 -2.94 -19.25 3.33
N ASP A 52 -2.70 -20.29 4.12
CA ASP A 52 -1.88 -20.18 5.33
C ASP A 52 -0.44 -19.74 5.00
N ASP A 53 0.13 -20.24 3.91
CA ASP A 53 1.48 -19.88 3.46
C ASP A 53 1.52 -18.48 2.83
N GLU A 54 0.50 -18.09 2.05
CA GLU A 54 0.37 -16.75 1.46
C GLU A 54 0.15 -15.67 2.54
N ILE A 55 -0.62 -15.95 3.60
CA ILE A 55 -0.76 -15.05 4.76
C ILE A 55 0.58 -14.92 5.51
N ASN A 56 1.30 -16.01 5.74
CA ASN A 56 2.64 -15.96 6.37
C ASN A 56 3.65 -15.21 5.49
N ALA A 57 3.57 -15.36 4.16
CA ALA A 57 4.38 -14.63 3.21
C ALA A 57 4.15 -13.11 3.33
N VAL A 58 2.90 -12.64 3.46
CA VAL A 58 2.59 -11.20 3.66
C VAL A 58 3.34 -10.60 4.86
N PHE A 59 3.38 -11.29 6.00
CA PHE A 59 4.11 -10.78 7.17
C PHE A 59 5.63 -10.86 7.01
N THR A 60 6.12 -11.80 6.20
CA THR A 60 7.55 -11.99 5.90
C THR A 60 8.06 -10.95 4.90
N ASP A 61 7.30 -10.69 3.83
CA ASP A 61 7.57 -9.73 2.75
C ASP A 61 7.51 -8.25 3.19
N LEU A 62 6.92 -8.00 4.36
CA LEU A 62 6.98 -6.72 5.06
C LEU A 62 8.33 -6.48 5.75
N GLY A 63 9.21 -7.48 5.87
CA GLY A 63 10.60 -7.40 6.34
C GLY A 63 10.80 -7.11 7.83
N ARG A 64 9.97 -6.23 8.40
CA ARG A 64 10.06 -5.63 9.74
C ARG A 64 9.62 -6.51 10.92
N PHE A 65 9.27 -7.78 10.65
CA PHE A 65 8.85 -8.74 11.68
C PHE A 65 9.60 -10.07 11.55
N ASN A 66 9.80 -10.75 12.68
CA ASN A 66 10.17 -12.15 12.72
C ASN A 66 8.87 -12.97 12.82
N VAL A 67 8.51 -13.69 11.76
CA VAL A 67 7.20 -14.37 11.66
C VAL A 67 7.25 -15.74 12.30
N ILE A 68 6.36 -15.99 13.27
CA ILE A 68 6.13 -17.29 13.90
C ILE A 68 4.82 -17.84 13.34
N GLY A 69 4.91 -18.65 12.28
CA GLY A 69 3.76 -19.36 11.73
C GLY A 69 3.29 -20.47 12.69
N MET A 70 2.12 -20.27 13.29
CA MET A 70 1.52 -21.24 14.21
C MET A 70 0.84 -22.37 13.43
N THR A 71 0.77 -23.58 14.01
CA THR A 71 0.11 -24.74 13.38
C THR A 71 -1.41 -24.79 13.60
N TYR A 72 -1.91 -23.98 14.54
CA TYR A 72 -3.26 -23.98 15.10
C TYR A 72 -4.22 -22.99 14.41
N ARG A 73 -5.54 -23.17 14.60
CA ARG A 73 -6.61 -22.28 14.11
C ARG A 73 -7.53 -21.83 15.24
N LEU A 74 -7.76 -20.52 15.35
CA LEU A 74 -8.73 -19.91 16.28
C LEU A 74 -9.83 -19.19 15.51
N ASP A 75 -11.08 -19.37 15.91
CA ASP A 75 -12.25 -18.67 15.38
C ASP A 75 -12.34 -17.24 15.97
N GLU A 76 -13.15 -16.34 15.37
CA GLU A 76 -13.40 -15.00 15.94
C GLU A 76 -13.96 -15.07 17.36
N ASN A 77 -14.75 -16.13 17.59
CA ASN A 77 -15.38 -16.46 18.86
C ASN A 77 -14.36 -16.88 19.94
N ASP A 78 -13.18 -17.39 19.54
CA ASP A 78 -12.14 -17.86 20.47
C ASP A 78 -11.22 -16.72 20.95
N VAL A 79 -11.23 -15.56 20.27
CA VAL A 79 -10.29 -14.44 20.51
C VAL A 79 -10.33 -13.91 21.94
N ASN A 80 -11.51 -13.77 22.54
CA ASN A 80 -11.63 -13.24 23.91
C ASN A 80 -11.04 -14.24 24.92
N THR A 81 -11.39 -15.52 24.80
CA THR A 81 -10.81 -16.62 25.61
C THR A 81 -9.29 -16.72 25.45
N PHE A 82 -8.77 -16.44 24.25
CA PHE A 82 -7.34 -16.35 23.97
C PHE A 82 -6.68 -15.17 24.72
N ILE A 83 -7.28 -13.98 24.67
CA ILE A 83 -6.81 -12.77 25.38
C ILE A 83 -6.83 -13.00 26.90
N ASP A 84 -7.92 -13.52 27.45
CA ASP A 84 -8.06 -13.83 28.88
C ASP A 84 -7.02 -14.87 29.34
N SER A 85 -6.71 -15.85 28.50
CA SER A 85 -5.68 -16.87 28.78
C SER A 85 -4.27 -16.25 28.79
N ILE A 86 -3.93 -15.41 27.82
CA ILE A 86 -2.65 -14.65 27.84
C ILE A 86 -2.58 -13.77 29.09
N LYS A 87 -3.68 -13.07 29.42
CA LYS A 87 -3.77 -12.24 30.62
C LYS A 87 -3.42 -13.03 31.88
N LYS A 88 -4.04 -14.20 32.04
CA LYS A 88 -3.82 -15.09 33.16
C LYS A 88 -2.35 -15.48 33.33
N TYR A 89 -1.72 -16.03 32.29
CA TYR A 89 -0.33 -16.49 32.39
C TYR A 89 0.67 -15.34 32.56
N LYS A 90 0.34 -14.13 32.09
CA LYS A 90 1.24 -12.96 32.10
C LYS A 90 1.10 -12.09 33.35
N GLU A 91 -0.11 -11.84 33.85
CA GLU A 91 -0.36 -10.99 35.02
C GLU A 91 -0.34 -11.78 36.33
N GLU A 92 -0.85 -13.01 36.36
CA GLU A 92 -0.94 -13.83 37.58
C GLU A 92 0.33 -14.65 37.86
N ASN A 93 1.34 -14.64 36.96
CA ASN A 93 2.55 -15.49 37.01
C ASN A 93 2.25 -17.00 37.19
N VAL A 94 1.10 -17.46 36.72
CA VAL A 94 0.68 -18.86 36.81
C VAL A 94 1.57 -19.73 35.93
N GLU A 95 2.10 -20.83 36.46
CA GLU A 95 2.92 -21.73 35.66
C GLU A 95 2.10 -22.34 34.51
N ILE A 96 2.60 -22.16 33.29
CA ILE A 96 1.96 -22.68 32.07
C ILE A 96 2.00 -24.22 32.11
N PRO A 97 0.85 -24.91 31.99
CA PRO A 97 0.79 -26.38 31.94
C PRO A 97 1.32 -26.91 30.61
N GLU A 98 1.63 -28.21 30.54
CA GLU A 98 2.15 -28.85 29.32
C GLU A 98 1.24 -28.69 28.11
N LYS A 99 -0.09 -28.67 28.34
CA LYS A 99 -1.13 -28.42 27.36
C LYS A 99 -2.10 -27.36 27.86
N VAL A 100 -2.34 -26.34 27.04
CA VAL A 100 -3.37 -25.31 27.24
C VAL A 100 -4.43 -25.49 26.17
N GLN A 101 -5.71 -25.59 26.53
CA GLN A 101 -6.80 -25.57 25.56
C GLN A 101 -7.19 -24.12 25.25
N MET A 102 -7.32 -23.76 23.98
CA MET A 102 -7.96 -22.51 23.54
C MET A 102 -8.90 -22.82 22.39
N GLY A 103 -10.18 -22.49 22.56
CA GLY A 103 -11.23 -22.89 21.63
C GLY A 103 -11.25 -24.42 21.41
N LYS A 104 -11.02 -24.83 20.16
CA LYS A 104 -11.00 -26.23 19.71
C LYS A 104 -9.61 -26.87 19.73
N GLU A 105 -8.56 -26.10 20.01
CA GLU A 105 -7.15 -26.49 19.83
C GLU A 105 -6.40 -26.66 21.17
N TYR A 106 -5.33 -27.47 21.15
CA TYR A 106 -4.48 -27.74 22.32
C TYR A 106 -3.02 -27.34 22.08
N PHE A 107 -2.61 -26.26 22.72
CA PHE A 107 -1.30 -25.60 22.61
C PHE A 107 -0.29 -26.24 23.55
N THR A 108 0.96 -26.41 23.11
CA THR A 108 2.03 -26.84 24.02
C THR A 108 2.52 -25.68 24.89
N LYS A 109 3.16 -26.00 26.02
CA LYS A 109 3.89 -25.01 26.85
C LYS A 109 4.90 -24.17 26.05
N ALA A 110 5.55 -24.76 25.03
CA ALA A 110 6.51 -24.07 24.18
C ALA A 110 5.84 -23.05 23.24
N ASP A 111 4.67 -23.41 22.68
CA ASP A 111 3.91 -22.52 21.79
C ASP A 111 3.21 -21.41 22.58
N MET A 112 2.78 -21.70 23.81
CA MET A 112 2.26 -20.69 24.73
C MET A 112 3.31 -19.65 25.12
N ASN A 113 4.55 -20.08 25.41
CA ASN A 113 5.66 -19.17 25.66
C ASN A 113 5.91 -18.24 24.45
N ARG A 114 5.94 -18.78 23.22
CA ARG A 114 6.08 -17.98 21.99
C ARG A 114 4.95 -16.95 21.83
N LEU A 115 3.71 -17.34 22.10
CA LEU A 115 2.55 -16.46 22.01
C LEU A 115 2.61 -15.31 23.03
N ILE A 116 3.08 -15.57 24.25
CA ILE A 116 3.22 -14.57 25.32
C ILE A 116 4.46 -13.66 25.10
N SER A 117 5.51 -14.15 24.44
CA SER A 117 6.69 -13.36 24.05
C SER A 117 6.54 -12.56 22.75
N SER A 118 5.59 -12.93 21.89
CA SER A 118 5.29 -12.20 20.65
C SER A 118 4.84 -10.76 20.93
N PHE A 119 5.16 -9.81 20.05
CA PHE A 119 4.67 -8.43 20.16
C PHE A 119 3.19 -8.34 19.82
N ILE A 120 2.81 -8.94 18.69
CA ILE A 120 1.43 -9.01 18.21
C ILE A 120 1.12 -10.45 17.80
N VAL A 121 -0.13 -10.84 18.01
CA VAL A 121 -0.72 -12.08 17.49
C VAL A 121 -1.76 -11.73 16.43
N VAL A 122 -1.73 -12.45 15.31
CA VAL A 122 -2.68 -12.33 14.20
C VAL A 122 -3.58 -13.56 14.16
N ILE A 123 -4.89 -13.37 14.26
CA ILE A 123 -5.91 -14.42 14.17
C ILE A 123 -6.73 -14.19 12.90
N PRO A 124 -6.49 -14.95 11.81
CA PRO A 124 -7.25 -14.88 10.58
C PRO A 124 -8.44 -15.86 10.55
N SER A 125 -9.60 -15.39 10.09
CA SER A 125 -10.86 -16.14 10.08
C SER A 125 -11.69 -15.83 8.82
N VAL A 126 -12.38 -16.84 8.27
CA VAL A 126 -13.37 -16.62 7.21
C VAL A 126 -14.72 -16.25 7.83
N SER A 127 -15.10 -14.99 7.69
CA SER A 127 -16.41 -14.47 8.15
C SER A 127 -17.52 -14.65 7.11
N TYR A 128 -17.19 -14.84 5.83
CA TYR A 128 -18.17 -15.16 4.78
C TYR A 128 -17.53 -15.93 3.62
N PHE A 129 -18.22 -16.96 3.13
CA PHE A 129 -17.89 -17.62 1.86
C PHE A 129 -19.17 -17.86 1.04
N ASN A 130 -19.16 -17.47 -0.23
CA ASN A 130 -20.19 -17.83 -1.21
C ASN A 130 -19.55 -18.23 -2.55
N LEU A 131 -20.14 -19.20 -3.23
CA LEU A 131 -19.76 -19.66 -4.55
C LEU A 131 -21.04 -19.79 -5.40
N GLU A 132 -21.29 -18.79 -6.23
CA GLU A 132 -22.50 -18.68 -7.04
C GLU A 132 -22.22 -18.95 -8.52
N ARG A 133 -23.14 -19.67 -9.19
CA ARG A 133 -23.06 -19.91 -10.63
C ARG A 133 -23.84 -18.83 -11.37
N ILE A 134 -23.13 -17.90 -11.99
CA ILE A 134 -23.70 -16.79 -12.75
C ILE A 134 -24.13 -17.29 -14.14
N ARG A 135 -25.20 -16.71 -14.69
CA ARG A 135 -25.67 -16.93 -16.06
C ARG A 135 -25.64 -15.60 -16.82
N GLY A 136 -25.15 -15.63 -18.06
CA GLY A 136 -25.20 -14.46 -18.97
C GLY A 136 -24.14 -13.38 -18.71
N VAL A 137 -22.98 -13.74 -18.14
CA VAL A 137 -21.84 -12.82 -17.94
C VAL A 137 -20.59 -13.43 -18.57
N THR A 138 -19.89 -12.65 -19.39
CA THR A 138 -18.70 -13.08 -20.16
C THR A 138 -17.48 -13.36 -19.28
N SER A 139 -17.44 -12.81 -18.06
CA SER A 139 -16.35 -12.93 -17.08
C SER A 139 -16.18 -14.33 -16.43
N GLY A 140 -17.00 -15.32 -16.79
CA GLY A 140 -16.91 -16.68 -16.23
C GLY A 140 -18.21 -17.17 -15.58
N LYS A 141 -18.46 -18.48 -15.64
CA LYS A 141 -19.71 -19.10 -15.16
C LYS A 141 -19.83 -19.21 -13.64
N TYR A 142 -18.75 -19.03 -12.88
CA TYR A 142 -18.74 -19.09 -11.42
C TYR A 142 -18.07 -17.86 -10.83
N LYS A 143 -18.64 -17.35 -9.74
CA LYS A 143 -18.06 -16.27 -8.92
C LYS A 143 -17.91 -16.77 -7.50
N ALA A 144 -16.70 -16.65 -6.96
CA ALA A 144 -16.42 -16.89 -5.55
C ALA A 144 -16.28 -15.55 -4.82
N VAL A 145 -16.91 -15.41 -3.66
CA VAL A 145 -16.71 -14.28 -2.74
C VAL A 145 -16.23 -14.82 -1.41
N ILE A 146 -15.09 -14.31 -0.94
CA ILE A 146 -14.53 -14.62 0.38
C ILE A 146 -14.41 -13.31 1.15
N LYS A 147 -14.90 -13.29 2.39
CA LYS A 147 -14.53 -12.26 3.37
C LYS A 147 -13.69 -12.90 4.48
N THR A 148 -12.51 -12.35 4.67
CA THR A 148 -11.55 -12.80 5.69
C THR A 148 -11.33 -11.67 6.67
N SER A 149 -11.56 -11.94 7.95
CA SER A 149 -11.24 -11.05 9.05
C SER A 149 -9.85 -11.39 9.58
N PHE A 150 -9.08 -10.36 9.94
CA PHE A 150 -7.76 -10.46 10.56
C PHE A 150 -7.80 -9.67 11.86
N THR A 151 -7.81 -10.38 12.99
CA THR A 151 -7.81 -9.78 14.32
C THR A 151 -6.37 -9.65 14.82
N PHE A 152 -5.97 -8.43 15.14
CA PHE A 152 -4.64 -8.09 15.63
C PHE A 152 -4.68 -7.84 17.14
N VAL A 153 -4.07 -8.75 17.90
CA VAL A 153 -3.99 -8.69 19.36
C VAL A 153 -2.59 -8.22 19.77
N ASP A 154 -2.53 -7.11 20.50
CA ASP A 154 -1.35 -6.61 21.17
C ASP A 154 -1.15 -7.39 22.47
N VAL A 155 -0.09 -8.19 22.52
CA VAL A 155 0.25 -9.07 23.65
C VAL A 155 0.89 -8.27 24.78
N GLU A 156 1.49 -7.12 24.50
CA GLU A 156 2.04 -6.22 25.52
C GLU A 156 0.89 -5.63 26.36
N LYS A 157 -0.12 -5.08 25.68
CA LYS A 157 -1.27 -4.37 26.27
C LYS A 157 -2.51 -5.28 26.47
N VAL A 158 -2.37 -6.57 26.16
CA VAL A 158 -3.37 -7.65 26.33
C VAL A 158 -4.76 -7.26 25.79
N ARG A 159 -4.80 -6.82 24.53
CA ARG A 159 -6.03 -6.31 23.88
C ARG A 159 -5.98 -6.39 22.37
N THR A 160 -7.15 -6.46 21.72
CA THR A 160 -7.27 -6.18 20.28
C THR A 160 -6.92 -4.72 19.98
N ILE A 161 -6.02 -4.50 19.01
CA ILE A 161 -5.66 -3.16 18.50
C ILE A 161 -6.32 -2.84 17.16
N SER A 162 -6.65 -3.86 16.36
CA SER A 162 -7.36 -3.70 15.09
C SER A 162 -8.07 -4.98 14.70
N VAL A 163 -9.18 -4.84 13.97
CA VAL A 163 -9.80 -5.92 13.19
C VAL A 163 -9.95 -5.41 11.78
N VAL A 164 -9.31 -6.10 10.82
CA VAL A 164 -9.35 -5.77 9.40
C VAL A 164 -10.22 -6.81 8.70
N SER A 165 -11.26 -6.39 7.98
CA SER A 165 -12.06 -7.29 7.15
C SER A 165 -11.78 -7.02 5.67
N ILE A 166 -11.42 -8.08 4.94
CA ILE A 166 -11.04 -8.03 3.53
C ILE A 166 -12.04 -8.84 2.73
N GLU A 167 -12.77 -8.19 1.84
CA GLU A 167 -13.56 -8.85 0.80
C GLU A 167 -12.71 -9.06 -0.46
N THR A 168 -12.83 -10.23 -1.05
CA THR A 168 -12.17 -10.65 -2.30
C THR A 168 -13.18 -11.32 -3.22
N THR A 169 -12.91 -11.34 -4.52
CA THR A 169 -13.79 -11.98 -5.51
C THR A 169 -12.99 -12.48 -6.71
N GLY A 170 -13.28 -13.70 -7.15
CA GLY A 170 -12.71 -14.33 -8.35
C GLY A 170 -13.81 -14.86 -9.27
N TYR A 171 -13.51 -14.96 -10.57
CA TYR A 171 -14.47 -15.25 -11.63
C TYR A 171 -13.86 -16.18 -12.69
N ASP A 172 -14.35 -17.42 -12.79
CA ASP A 172 -13.86 -18.38 -13.78
C ASP A 172 -14.97 -19.34 -14.25
N ASP A 173 -14.70 -20.08 -15.32
CA ASP A 173 -15.55 -21.18 -15.80
C ASP A 173 -15.48 -22.44 -14.92
N ASN A 174 -14.44 -22.60 -14.10
CA ASN A 174 -14.29 -23.67 -13.12
C ASN A 174 -14.46 -23.13 -11.68
N PRO A 175 -15.32 -23.73 -10.85
CA PRO A 175 -15.56 -23.26 -9.48
C PRO A 175 -14.30 -23.27 -8.59
N ASN A 176 -13.33 -24.15 -8.84
CA ASN A 176 -12.11 -24.20 -8.02
C ASN A 176 -11.14 -23.06 -8.36
N THR A 177 -11.07 -22.65 -9.63
CA THR A 177 -10.24 -21.52 -10.07
C THR A 177 -10.82 -20.22 -9.52
N ALA A 178 -12.14 -20.01 -9.63
CA ALA A 178 -12.79 -18.80 -9.10
C ALA A 178 -12.53 -18.61 -7.60
N VAL A 179 -12.58 -19.69 -6.80
CA VAL A 179 -12.20 -19.65 -5.37
C VAL A 179 -10.71 -19.39 -5.19
N LYS A 180 -9.83 -19.95 -6.04
CA LYS A 180 -8.40 -19.69 -6.00
C LYS A 180 -8.06 -18.23 -6.32
N GLU A 181 -8.69 -17.62 -7.31
CA GLU A 181 -8.50 -16.20 -7.63
C GLU A 181 -8.87 -15.30 -6.46
N ALA A 182 -10.05 -15.51 -5.86
CA ALA A 182 -10.45 -14.80 -4.65
C ALA A 182 -9.42 -14.96 -3.51
N VAL A 183 -8.86 -16.17 -3.36
CA VAL A 183 -7.79 -16.46 -2.39
C VAL A 183 -6.51 -15.66 -2.65
N ASN A 184 -5.96 -15.70 -3.86
CA ASN A 184 -4.67 -15.03 -4.18
C ASN A 184 -4.76 -13.52 -3.89
N ASP A 185 -5.95 -12.94 -4.10
CA ASP A 185 -6.25 -11.52 -3.92
C ASP A 185 -6.23 -11.07 -2.44
N ILE A 186 -6.34 -12.00 -1.47
CA ILE A 186 -6.31 -11.72 -0.04
C ILE A 186 -4.95 -11.12 0.35
N ALA A 187 -3.86 -11.70 -0.13
CA ALA A 187 -2.51 -11.32 0.26
C ALA A 187 -2.17 -9.87 -0.11
N ALA A 188 -2.47 -9.47 -1.36
CA ALA A 188 -2.23 -8.11 -1.84
C ALA A 188 -3.03 -7.05 -1.07
N ARG A 189 -4.30 -7.33 -0.77
CA ARG A 189 -5.16 -6.44 0.04
C ARG A 189 -4.68 -6.37 1.50
N LEU A 190 -4.24 -7.50 2.07
CA LEU A 190 -3.75 -7.59 3.44
C LEU A 190 -2.48 -6.75 3.68
N VAL A 191 -1.53 -6.76 2.74
CA VAL A 191 -0.35 -5.86 2.77
C VAL A 191 -0.76 -4.40 2.93
N PHE A 192 -1.77 -3.95 2.20
CA PHE A 192 -2.24 -2.56 2.24
C PHE A 192 -2.86 -2.19 3.58
N GLU A 193 -3.78 -3.02 4.09
CA GLU A 193 -4.45 -2.75 5.37
C GLU A 193 -3.48 -2.80 6.56
N ILE A 194 -2.52 -3.74 6.58
CA ILE A 194 -1.47 -3.80 7.60
C ILE A 194 -0.67 -2.49 7.68
N ARG A 195 -0.33 -1.87 6.53
CA ARG A 195 0.41 -0.59 6.50
C ARG A 195 -0.41 0.59 7.04
N LYS A 196 -1.74 0.47 7.17
CA LYS A 196 -2.59 1.51 7.78
C LYS A 196 -2.61 1.47 9.31
N ILE A 197 -2.32 0.32 9.93
CA ILE A 197 -2.38 0.13 11.38
C ILE A 197 -1.24 0.95 12.06
N PRO A 198 -1.55 1.87 13.00
CA PRO A 198 -0.55 2.80 13.55
C PRO A 198 0.62 2.16 14.32
N ASP A 199 0.44 0.97 14.89
CA ASP A 199 1.47 0.20 15.60
C ASP A 199 2.43 -0.53 14.63
N PHE A 200 2.01 -0.74 13.37
CA PHE A 200 2.82 -1.32 12.30
C PHE A 200 3.45 -0.27 11.37
N GLN A 201 3.05 1.01 11.47
CA GLN A 201 3.65 2.10 10.68
C GLN A 201 5.06 2.38 11.17
N LEU A 202 6.02 2.30 10.25
CA LEU A 202 7.41 2.67 10.51
C LEU A 202 7.50 4.15 10.96
N ARG A 203 8.17 4.35 12.10
CA ARG A 203 8.59 5.65 12.63
C ARG A 203 10.11 5.63 12.72
N SER A 204 10.75 6.60 12.08
CA SER A 204 12.18 6.61 11.77
C SER A 204 12.77 7.98 12.01
N GLY A 205 14.03 8.08 12.42
CA GLY A 205 14.76 9.34 12.33
C GLY A 205 15.17 9.67 10.88
N VAL A 206 15.18 10.97 10.54
CA VAL A 206 16.11 11.46 9.51
C VAL A 206 17.54 11.29 10.03
N LEU A 207 18.37 10.55 9.29
CA LEU A 207 19.78 10.33 9.65
C LEU A 207 20.71 11.41 9.10
N GLU A 208 20.46 11.90 7.88
CA GLU A 208 21.30 12.92 7.23
C GLU A 208 20.51 13.64 6.13
N VAL A 209 20.80 14.93 5.90
CA VAL A 209 20.19 15.73 4.81
C VAL A 209 21.28 16.22 3.85
N ARG A 210 21.35 15.62 2.65
CA ARG A 210 22.31 15.98 1.60
C ARG A 210 21.63 16.75 0.48
N GLY A 211 21.52 18.06 0.68
CA GLY A 211 20.97 19.00 -0.31
C GLY A 211 19.47 18.80 -0.54
N GLY A 212 19.09 18.12 -1.63
CA GLY A 212 17.69 17.81 -1.96
C GLY A 212 17.30 16.34 -1.70
N ASP A 213 18.20 15.57 -1.08
CA ASP A 213 18.06 14.15 -0.79
C ASP A 213 18.22 13.94 0.73
N VAL A 214 17.49 12.98 1.30
CA VAL A 214 17.41 12.69 2.75
C VAL A 214 17.70 11.20 2.98
N ILE A 215 18.53 10.87 3.96
CA ILE A 215 18.77 9.49 4.40
C ILE A 215 17.87 9.19 5.60
N ILE A 216 17.19 8.05 5.57
CA ILE A 216 16.30 7.57 6.64
C ILE A 216 16.79 6.21 7.18
N GLU A 217 16.50 5.96 8.45
CA GLU A 217 17.02 4.85 9.27
C GLU A 217 16.54 3.45 8.86
N PHE A 218 15.72 3.32 7.80
CA PHE A 218 15.14 2.05 7.36
C PHE A 218 15.42 1.74 5.89
N GLY A 219 15.97 0.55 5.64
CA GLY A 219 16.28 -0.02 4.34
C GLY A 219 15.43 -1.25 4.00
N LYS A 220 15.96 -2.14 3.14
CA LYS A 220 15.29 -3.38 2.70
C LYS A 220 14.87 -4.24 3.88
N ASP A 221 15.68 -4.30 4.94
CA ASP A 221 15.42 -5.13 6.11
C ASP A 221 14.13 -4.78 6.84
N MET A 222 13.63 -3.55 6.69
CA MET A 222 12.37 -3.08 7.28
C MET A 222 11.22 -3.02 6.26
N GLY A 223 11.40 -3.63 5.08
CA GLY A 223 10.39 -3.74 4.03
C GLY A 223 10.25 -2.50 3.13
N VAL A 224 11.17 -1.54 3.23
CA VAL A 224 11.16 -0.33 2.41
C VAL A 224 11.48 -0.69 0.95
N ARG A 225 10.67 -0.19 0.00
CA ARG A 225 10.88 -0.41 -1.43
C ARG A 225 11.04 0.93 -2.16
N ILE A 226 11.74 0.91 -3.30
CA ILE A 226 11.87 2.08 -4.18
C ILE A 226 10.46 2.59 -4.55
N GLY A 227 10.24 3.90 -4.53
CA GLY A 227 8.93 4.50 -4.78
C GLY A 227 7.95 4.50 -3.61
N ASP A 228 8.27 3.89 -2.45
CA ASP A 228 7.50 4.14 -1.22
C ASP A 228 7.62 5.61 -0.78
N GLU A 229 6.56 6.15 -0.17
CA GLU A 229 6.48 7.56 0.24
C GLU A 229 6.42 7.72 1.75
N TYR A 230 7.02 8.82 2.23
CA TYR A 230 7.16 9.13 3.65
C TYR A 230 6.88 10.60 3.93
N SER A 231 6.21 10.86 5.04
CA SER A 231 5.96 12.20 5.58
C SER A 231 6.97 12.51 6.67
N VAL A 232 7.73 13.60 6.54
CA VAL A 232 8.47 14.18 7.67
C VAL A 232 7.47 14.93 8.52
N THR A 233 7.40 14.62 9.80
CA THR A 233 6.39 15.19 10.71
C THR A 233 7.03 16.07 11.78
N ARG A 234 6.26 16.99 12.37
CA ARG A 234 6.68 17.81 13.49
C ARG A 234 5.62 17.80 14.59
N ALA A 235 5.97 17.25 15.75
CA ALA A 235 5.17 17.41 16.96
C ALA A 235 5.30 18.84 17.49
N ARG A 236 4.16 19.45 17.83
CA ARG A 236 4.05 20.77 18.46
C ARG A 236 3.09 20.69 19.63
N ILE A 237 3.55 21.05 20.82
CA ILE A 237 2.66 21.19 21.98
C ILE A 237 1.86 22.48 21.82
N LEU A 238 0.54 22.37 21.80
CA LEU A 238 -0.39 23.50 21.77
C LEU A 238 -0.43 24.20 23.14
N LYS A 239 -0.95 25.43 23.19
CA LYS A 239 -1.16 26.17 24.46
C LYS A 239 -2.06 25.43 25.47
N SER A 240 -2.80 24.41 25.03
CA SER A 240 -3.64 23.52 25.84
C SER A 240 -2.92 22.29 26.38
N GLY A 241 -1.59 22.18 26.21
CA GLY A 241 -0.78 21.02 26.62
C GLY A 241 -0.92 19.79 25.72
N LYS A 242 -1.88 19.77 24.78
CA LYS A 242 -2.05 18.68 23.81
C LYS A 242 -0.99 18.75 22.72
N SER A 243 -0.42 17.60 22.35
CA SER A 243 0.43 17.48 21.16
C SER A 243 -0.42 17.55 19.88
N TYR A 244 0.09 18.26 18.88
CA TYR A 244 -0.45 18.33 17.53
C TYR A 244 0.68 18.05 16.54
N THR A 245 0.46 17.17 15.57
CA THR A 245 1.49 16.75 14.62
C THR A 245 1.20 17.36 13.25
N GLU A 246 2.12 18.22 12.78
CA GLU A 246 2.05 18.90 11.49
C GLU A 246 2.95 18.19 10.45
N GLU A 247 2.50 18.08 9.20
CA GLU A 247 3.31 17.55 8.10
C GLU A 247 4.30 18.61 7.58
N LYS A 248 5.59 18.30 7.73
CA LYS A 248 6.74 19.18 7.43
C LYS A 248 7.18 19.04 5.97
N ALA A 249 7.31 17.81 5.45
CA ALA A 249 7.78 17.53 4.10
C ALA A 249 7.29 16.18 3.56
N LEU A 250 7.16 16.06 2.23
CA LEU A 250 6.90 14.80 1.53
C LEU A 250 8.20 14.28 0.89
N LEU A 251 8.50 13.01 1.15
CA LEU A 251 9.64 12.28 0.61
C LEU A 251 9.17 11.11 -0.26
N ILE A 252 9.93 10.77 -1.30
CA ILE A 252 9.79 9.52 -2.06
C ILE A 252 11.12 8.76 -2.09
N VAL A 253 11.11 7.46 -1.79
CA VAL A 253 12.32 6.62 -1.77
C VAL A 253 12.86 6.44 -3.19
N LYS A 254 14.12 6.83 -3.41
CA LYS A 254 14.80 6.68 -4.72
C LYS A 254 15.73 5.48 -4.79
N GLU A 255 16.36 5.14 -3.67
CA GLU A 255 17.46 4.16 -3.52
C GLU A 255 17.29 3.47 -2.15
N VAL A 256 17.52 2.16 -2.08
CA VAL A 256 17.33 1.37 -0.85
C VAL A 256 18.53 0.44 -0.64
N ASN A 257 19.29 0.69 0.43
CA ASN A 257 20.30 -0.24 0.96
C ASN A 257 19.66 -1.12 2.03
N ASP A 258 20.41 -2.05 2.62
CA ASP A 258 19.83 -3.06 3.50
C ASP A 258 19.34 -2.45 4.83
N GLU A 259 20.18 -1.65 5.48
CA GLU A 259 19.85 -0.93 6.72
C GLU A 259 19.17 0.43 6.50
N VAL A 260 19.51 1.18 5.45
CA VAL A 260 19.07 2.58 5.23
C VAL A 260 18.52 2.84 3.83
N SER A 261 17.62 3.82 3.70
CA SER A 261 17.12 4.29 2.39
C SER A 261 17.50 5.74 2.13
N VAL A 262 17.64 6.09 0.86
CA VAL A 262 17.78 7.47 0.42
C VAL A 262 16.51 7.89 -0.31
N ALA A 263 15.93 9.01 0.11
CA ALA A 263 14.69 9.56 -0.41
C ALA A 263 14.90 10.96 -1.01
N LYS A 264 14.11 11.30 -2.03
CA LYS A 264 14.06 12.63 -2.63
C LYS A 264 13.00 13.48 -1.92
N VAL A 265 13.35 14.72 -1.58
CA VAL A 265 12.37 15.70 -1.10
C VAL A 265 11.50 16.15 -2.28
N ILE A 266 10.20 15.84 -2.24
CA ILE A 266 9.22 16.33 -3.22
C ILE A 266 8.79 17.75 -2.85
N TYR A 267 8.45 18.00 -1.59
CA TYR A 267 8.31 19.37 -1.10
C TYR A 267 8.58 19.42 0.40
N THR A 268 8.88 20.62 0.90
CA THR A 268 8.97 20.90 2.33
C THR A 268 8.36 22.27 2.65
N LYS A 269 7.84 22.42 3.87
CA LYS A 269 7.32 23.66 4.47
C LYS A 269 8.34 24.30 5.43
N GLY A 270 9.57 23.76 5.51
CA GLY A 270 10.66 24.27 6.34
C GLY A 270 12.00 23.56 6.08
N LYS A 271 13.01 23.78 6.92
CA LYS A 271 14.26 23.01 6.87
C LYS A 271 14.03 21.61 7.48
N ILE A 272 14.44 20.55 6.78
CA ILE A 272 14.50 19.18 7.33
C ILE A 272 15.80 19.06 8.13
N GLU A 273 15.75 18.40 9.28
CA GLU A 273 16.83 18.34 10.27
C GLU A 273 17.01 16.90 10.77
N GLU A 274 18.22 16.55 11.20
CA GLU A 274 18.55 15.22 11.71
C GLU A 274 17.77 14.95 13.00
N GLY A 275 17.21 13.75 13.14
CA GLY A 275 16.25 13.41 14.19
C GLY A 275 14.83 13.95 13.97
N ASP A 276 14.48 14.56 12.82
CA ASP A 276 13.08 14.77 12.44
C ASP A 276 12.35 13.40 12.35
N PRO A 277 11.17 13.23 12.97
CA PRO A 277 10.43 11.96 12.92
C PRO A 277 9.71 11.78 11.58
N VAL A 278 10.11 10.74 10.86
CA VAL A 278 9.60 10.33 9.55
C VAL A 278 8.57 9.22 9.71
N LYS A 279 7.46 9.31 8.96
CA LYS A 279 6.32 8.39 9.00
C LYS A 279 6.02 7.82 7.61
N GLU A 280 5.83 6.51 7.52
CA GLU A 280 5.33 5.84 6.30
C GLU A 280 3.97 6.37 5.84
N ILE A 281 3.83 6.67 4.53
CA ILE A 281 2.53 6.94 3.88
C ILE A 281 2.08 5.64 3.20
N PRO A 282 1.07 4.93 3.73
CA PRO A 282 0.67 3.63 3.24
C PRO A 282 -0.04 3.74 1.89
N ARG A 283 0.64 3.34 0.82
CA ARG A 283 0.08 3.27 -0.54
C ARG A 283 0.00 1.84 -1.09
N LEU A 284 -0.94 1.63 -2.01
CA LEU A 284 -0.97 0.46 -2.90
C LEU A 284 0.22 0.48 -3.87
N GLY A 285 0.60 1.67 -4.35
CA GLY A 285 1.68 1.86 -5.31
C GLY A 285 1.19 2.09 -6.74
N LEU A 286 0.03 2.73 -6.91
CA LEU A 286 -0.59 3.00 -8.21
C LEU A 286 -1.02 4.46 -8.33
N ASP A 287 -0.54 5.16 -9.35
CA ASP A 287 -1.00 6.51 -9.72
C ASP A 287 -2.05 6.35 -10.85
N THR A 288 -3.34 6.52 -10.54
CA THR A 288 -4.42 6.51 -11.55
C THR A 288 -4.70 7.91 -12.06
N THR A 289 -4.68 8.10 -13.37
CA THR A 289 -4.93 9.39 -14.04
C THR A 289 -6.05 9.24 -15.07
N PRO A 290 -7.31 9.59 -14.75
CA PRO A 290 -8.27 9.99 -15.78
C PRO A 290 -7.84 11.28 -16.50
N TYR A 291 -7.95 11.29 -17.83
CA TYR A 291 -7.61 12.43 -18.69
C TYR A 291 -8.55 12.58 -19.89
N PHE A 292 -8.49 13.77 -20.49
CA PHE A 292 -9.03 14.08 -21.80
C PHE A 292 -7.88 14.60 -22.68
N HIS A 293 -7.78 14.11 -23.92
CA HIS A 293 -6.88 14.65 -24.94
C HIS A 293 -7.68 15.10 -26.17
N ALA A 294 -7.24 16.19 -26.79
CA ALA A 294 -7.63 16.61 -28.12
C ALA A 294 -6.38 16.58 -29.02
N ALA A 295 -6.41 15.75 -30.07
CA ALA A 295 -5.38 15.68 -31.10
C ALA A 295 -5.80 16.45 -32.36
N VAL A 296 -4.82 17.01 -33.06
CA VAL A 296 -5.03 17.79 -34.29
C VAL A 296 -4.10 17.27 -35.40
N SER A 297 -4.71 16.97 -36.55
CA SER A 297 -4.04 16.73 -37.83
C SER A 297 -4.92 17.29 -38.95
N ASP A 298 -5.58 16.45 -39.76
CA ASP A 298 -6.55 16.87 -40.79
C ASP A 298 -7.93 17.23 -40.20
N GLY A 299 -8.14 16.91 -38.91
CA GLY A 299 -9.32 17.24 -38.11
C GLY A 299 -8.99 17.42 -36.63
N ILE A 300 -10.03 17.59 -35.81
CA ILE A 300 -9.92 17.62 -34.34
C ILE A 300 -10.47 16.31 -33.78
N TYR A 301 -9.60 15.55 -33.12
CA TYR A 301 -9.88 14.22 -32.59
C TYR A 301 -9.91 14.28 -31.06
N ALA A 302 -11.03 13.90 -30.45
CA ALA A 302 -11.19 13.92 -29.00
C ALA A 302 -11.20 12.50 -28.43
N GLN A 303 -10.52 12.29 -27.30
CA GLN A 303 -10.51 11.01 -26.59
C GLN A 303 -10.49 11.21 -25.07
N VAL A 304 -11.18 10.34 -24.35
CA VAL A 304 -11.11 10.22 -22.88
C VAL A 304 -10.39 8.95 -22.51
N GLY A 305 -9.57 8.97 -21.46
CA GLY A 305 -8.80 7.78 -21.08
C GLY A 305 -8.47 7.73 -19.60
N VAL A 306 -7.95 6.57 -19.19
CA VAL A 306 -7.40 6.31 -17.86
C VAL A 306 -6.04 5.68 -18.02
N ARG A 307 -5.02 6.29 -17.40
CA ARG A 307 -3.64 5.80 -17.33
C ARG A 307 -3.37 5.33 -15.90
N GLN A 308 -2.85 4.11 -15.77
CA GLN A 308 -2.37 3.53 -14.52
C GLN A 308 -0.85 3.46 -14.57
N SER A 309 -0.17 4.16 -13.65
CA SER A 309 1.29 4.14 -13.54
C SER A 309 1.72 3.41 -12.27
N ILE A 310 2.55 2.36 -12.40
CA ILE A 310 3.00 1.58 -11.24
C ILE A 310 4.15 2.31 -10.54
N THR A 311 3.94 2.72 -9.29
CA THR A 311 4.88 3.58 -8.55
C THR A 311 5.73 2.81 -7.55
N ARG A 312 5.21 1.75 -6.93
CA ARG A 312 5.98 0.94 -5.99
C ARG A 312 6.92 -0.02 -6.73
N GLY A 313 8.18 -0.03 -6.32
CA GLY A 313 9.30 -0.65 -7.04
C GLY A 313 10.02 0.30 -8.02
N PHE A 314 9.45 1.47 -8.33
CA PHE A 314 9.84 2.25 -9.51
C PHE A 314 9.91 3.78 -9.24
N TYR A 315 11.13 4.32 -9.18
CA TYR A 315 11.36 5.76 -8.95
C TYR A 315 11.39 6.58 -10.25
N ARG A 316 12.49 6.52 -11.03
CA ARG A 316 12.60 7.30 -12.28
C ARG A 316 11.73 6.73 -13.39
N PHE A 317 12.01 5.51 -13.84
CA PHE A 317 11.25 4.85 -14.90
C PHE A 317 10.14 4.02 -14.26
N ARG A 318 8.89 4.20 -14.70
CA ARG A 318 7.73 3.42 -14.25
C ARG A 318 7.00 2.82 -15.44
N PRO A 319 6.54 1.56 -15.39
CA PRO A 319 5.68 1.00 -16.42
C PRO A 319 4.27 1.59 -16.29
N ILE A 320 3.60 1.76 -17.43
CA ILE A 320 2.24 2.28 -17.52
C ILE A 320 1.35 1.35 -18.34
N LEU A 321 0.06 1.32 -17.98
CA LEU A 321 -1.04 0.76 -18.76
C LEU A 321 -2.05 1.88 -19.01
N GLY A 322 -2.56 2.00 -20.22
CA GLY A 322 -3.60 2.98 -20.57
C GLY A 322 -4.75 2.36 -21.34
N LEU A 323 -5.94 2.89 -21.08
CA LEU A 323 -7.16 2.60 -21.83
C LEU A 323 -7.79 3.93 -22.28
N GLU A 324 -8.18 4.02 -23.55
CA GLU A 324 -8.76 5.21 -24.16
C GLU A 324 -10.04 4.87 -24.92
N VAL A 325 -11.00 5.79 -24.94
CA VAL A 325 -12.20 5.75 -25.78
C VAL A 325 -12.15 6.99 -26.69
N PRO A 326 -11.88 6.83 -28.00
CA PRO A 326 -12.00 7.92 -28.96
C PRO A 326 -13.48 8.28 -29.14
N LEU A 327 -13.79 9.57 -29.11
CA LEU A 327 -15.16 10.10 -29.07
C LEU A 327 -15.76 10.42 -30.45
N MET A 328 -15.06 10.09 -31.53
CA MET A 328 -15.53 10.34 -32.90
C MET A 328 -16.23 9.12 -33.49
N ASP A 329 -17.24 9.37 -34.31
CA ASP A 329 -17.95 8.34 -35.07
C ASP A 329 -17.16 7.96 -36.34
N TYR A 330 -16.46 6.83 -36.28
CA TYR A 330 -15.81 6.20 -37.44
C TYR A 330 -16.66 5.04 -38.02
N GLY A 331 -17.95 4.95 -37.70
CA GLY A 331 -18.81 3.84 -38.10
C GLY A 331 -18.53 2.52 -37.37
N TYR A 332 -18.03 2.59 -36.13
CA TYR A 332 -17.71 1.40 -35.33
C TYR A 332 -18.94 0.56 -35.01
N SER A 333 -18.83 -0.77 -35.20
CA SER A 333 -19.88 -1.73 -34.81
C SER A 333 -19.76 -2.14 -33.32
N GLY A 334 -19.65 -1.15 -32.44
CA GLY A 334 -19.39 -1.35 -31.00
C GLY A 334 -18.77 -0.13 -30.33
N LEU A 335 -18.43 -0.27 -29.04
CA LEU A 335 -17.67 0.75 -28.30
C LEU A 335 -16.20 0.71 -28.75
N PRO A 336 -15.61 1.80 -29.29
CA PRO A 336 -14.19 1.82 -29.61
C PRO A 336 -13.34 1.96 -28.34
N VAL A 337 -12.26 1.18 -28.28
CA VAL A 337 -11.31 1.18 -27.17
C VAL A 337 -9.90 1.01 -27.70
N ASN A 338 -8.98 1.90 -27.30
CA ASN A 338 -7.54 1.66 -27.38
C ASN A 338 -7.05 1.11 -26.04
N MET A 339 -6.06 0.22 -26.11
CA MET A 339 -5.28 -0.22 -24.96
C MET A 339 -3.79 -0.17 -25.30
N TYR A 340 -2.99 0.52 -24.48
CA TYR A 340 -1.55 0.66 -24.65
C TYR A 340 -0.77 0.29 -23.38
N VAL A 341 0.45 -0.19 -23.57
CA VAL A 341 1.46 -0.38 -22.53
C VAL A 341 2.68 0.46 -22.85
N GLY A 342 3.42 0.89 -21.83
CA GLY A 342 4.52 1.82 -22.05
C GLY A 342 5.37 2.09 -20.81
N GLY A 343 6.11 3.19 -20.87
CA GLY A 343 6.87 3.72 -19.74
C GLY A 343 6.78 5.23 -19.62
N GLU A 344 6.84 5.71 -18.38
CA GLU A 344 7.01 7.12 -18.02
C GLU A 344 8.35 7.35 -17.32
N MET A 345 9.00 8.50 -17.55
CA MET A 345 10.25 8.89 -16.89
C MET A 345 10.04 10.13 -16.00
N ASN A 346 10.23 9.97 -14.70
CA ASN A 346 9.85 10.98 -13.71
C ASN A 346 11.01 11.89 -13.29
N LEU A 347 10.90 13.17 -13.65
CA LEU A 347 11.83 14.24 -13.28
C LEU A 347 11.16 15.20 -12.28
N TYR A 348 11.49 15.05 -11.00
CA TYR A 348 10.93 15.85 -9.90
C TYR A 348 11.68 17.18 -9.73
N LEU A 349 10.92 18.29 -9.78
CA LEU A 349 11.38 19.65 -9.51
C LEU A 349 10.43 20.28 -8.48
N TRP A 350 10.69 20.00 -7.20
CA TRP A 350 9.79 20.33 -6.10
C TRP A 350 8.39 19.73 -6.35
N ARG A 351 7.30 20.50 -6.20
CA ARG A 351 5.92 20.08 -6.50
C ARG A 351 5.62 19.89 -7.98
N PHE A 352 6.50 20.33 -8.88
CA PHE A 352 6.38 20.06 -10.31
C PHE A 352 7.07 18.74 -10.66
N GLN A 353 6.47 17.98 -11.56
CA GLN A 353 6.98 16.70 -12.04
C GLN A 353 6.84 16.69 -13.56
N PHE A 354 7.98 16.71 -14.26
CA PHE A 354 8.06 16.60 -15.72
C PHE A 354 8.21 15.13 -16.08
N VAL A 355 7.37 14.65 -16.99
CA VAL A 355 7.22 13.22 -17.26
C VAL A 355 7.12 12.97 -18.76
N PRO A 356 8.25 12.72 -19.45
CA PRO A 356 8.21 12.10 -20.77
C PRO A 356 7.55 10.72 -20.68
N VAL A 357 6.63 10.46 -21.60
CA VAL A 357 5.81 9.25 -21.71
C VAL A 357 5.97 8.68 -23.12
N ILE A 358 6.09 7.35 -23.22
CA ILE A 358 5.94 6.61 -24.48
C ILE A 358 5.13 5.34 -24.24
N GLY A 359 4.20 5.04 -25.15
CA GLY A 359 3.39 3.83 -25.11
C GLY A 359 3.05 3.32 -26.50
N ALA A 360 2.85 2.01 -26.63
CA ALA A 360 2.42 1.33 -27.84
C ALA A 360 1.30 0.34 -27.52
N GLY A 361 0.41 0.08 -28.47
CA GLY A 361 -0.82 -0.64 -28.19
C GLY A 361 -1.65 -1.01 -29.42
N ILE A 362 -2.89 -1.39 -29.12
CA ILE A 362 -3.91 -1.80 -30.10
C ILE A 362 -5.20 -1.03 -29.87
N GLY A 363 -5.89 -0.69 -30.96
CA GLY A 363 -7.25 -0.16 -30.96
C GLY A 363 -8.23 -1.14 -31.59
N GLY A 364 -9.48 -1.09 -31.17
CA GLY A 364 -10.52 -1.98 -31.66
C GLY A 364 -11.91 -1.60 -31.20
N SER A 365 -12.91 -2.37 -31.62
CA SER A 365 -14.30 -2.21 -31.16
C SER A 365 -14.75 -3.42 -30.33
N ILE A 366 -15.36 -3.16 -29.17
CA ILE A 366 -16.11 -4.15 -28.38
C ILE A 366 -17.56 -4.17 -28.87
N PRO A 367 -18.02 -5.22 -29.59
CA PRO A 367 -19.37 -5.27 -30.13
C PRO A 367 -20.40 -5.54 -29.02
N MET A 368 -21.50 -4.77 -28.97
CA MET A 368 -22.55 -4.98 -27.96
C MET A 368 -23.25 -6.36 -28.06
N ASN A 369 -23.15 -7.03 -29.20
CA ASN A 369 -23.80 -8.31 -29.50
C ASN A 369 -22.81 -9.46 -29.77
N SER A 370 -21.53 -9.35 -29.40
CA SER A 370 -20.54 -10.43 -29.59
C SER A 370 -19.36 -10.32 -28.63
N ASP A 371 -18.99 -11.41 -27.98
CA ASP A 371 -17.86 -11.48 -27.03
C ASP A 371 -16.45 -11.39 -27.67
N SER A 372 -16.36 -11.15 -28.99
CA SER A 372 -15.09 -11.05 -29.72
C SER A 372 -14.66 -9.60 -29.96
N PHE A 373 -13.58 -9.19 -29.28
CA PHE A 373 -12.90 -7.92 -29.58
C PHE A 373 -12.40 -7.91 -31.02
N ARG A 374 -12.79 -6.89 -31.79
CA ARG A 374 -12.31 -6.70 -33.16
C ARG A 374 -11.14 -5.73 -33.15
N LEU A 375 -9.94 -6.23 -33.39
CA LEU A 375 -8.76 -5.42 -33.66
C LEU A 375 -9.00 -4.56 -34.92
N THR A 376 -8.84 -3.24 -34.80
CA THR A 376 -8.98 -2.30 -35.92
C THR A 376 -7.82 -1.33 -36.08
N HIS A 377 -6.96 -1.17 -35.06
CA HIS A 377 -5.79 -0.31 -35.12
C HIS A 377 -4.58 -0.92 -34.41
N VAL A 378 -3.39 -0.56 -34.85
CA VAL A 378 -2.12 -0.71 -34.10
C VAL A 378 -1.46 0.66 -34.04
N GLY A 379 -0.94 1.06 -32.89
CA GLY A 379 -0.49 2.43 -32.70
C GLY A 379 0.21 2.70 -31.38
N GLY A 380 0.26 3.97 -31.01
CA GLY A 380 0.90 4.42 -29.80
C GLY A 380 0.90 5.94 -29.63
N LEU A 381 1.57 6.39 -28.57
CA LEU A 381 1.71 7.80 -28.23
C LEU A 381 3.09 8.08 -27.64
N ALA A 382 3.60 9.29 -27.87
CA ALA A 382 4.79 9.82 -27.24
C ALA A 382 4.57 11.28 -26.88
N GLY A 383 4.96 11.70 -25.67
CA GLY A 383 4.69 13.06 -25.21
C GLY A 383 5.37 13.40 -23.88
N VAL A 384 4.99 14.53 -23.32
CA VAL A 384 5.40 15.01 -22.00
C VAL A 384 4.17 15.42 -21.21
N THR A 385 3.94 14.75 -20.08
CA THR A 385 3.07 15.25 -19.02
C THR A 385 3.86 16.23 -18.15
N VAL A 386 3.31 17.42 -17.94
CA VAL A 386 3.71 18.33 -16.85
C VAL A 386 2.65 18.21 -15.76
N SER A 387 3.07 17.90 -14.53
CA SER A 387 2.12 17.77 -13.41
C SER A 387 2.53 18.59 -12.19
N TYR A 388 1.53 19.00 -11.42
CA TYR A 388 1.69 19.78 -10.19
C TYR A 388 0.98 19.10 -9.02
N LEU A 389 1.72 18.79 -7.95
CA LEU A 389 1.21 18.17 -6.74
C LEU A 389 0.45 19.22 -5.89
N LEU A 390 -0.87 19.08 -5.84
CA LEU A 390 -1.77 19.96 -5.05
C LEU A 390 -1.71 19.59 -3.57
N ASN A 391 -1.93 18.31 -3.28
CA ASN A 391 -1.74 17.67 -1.98
C ASN A 391 -1.08 16.31 -2.19
N ASP A 392 -0.77 15.63 -1.10
CA ASP A 392 0.09 14.46 -1.08
C ASP A 392 -0.47 13.27 -1.88
N SER A 393 -1.77 13.25 -2.19
CA SER A 393 -2.45 12.22 -2.98
C SER A 393 -3.07 12.70 -4.30
N ILE A 394 -3.01 14.00 -4.64
CA ILE A 394 -3.65 14.57 -5.84
C ILE A 394 -2.69 15.46 -6.63
N LYS A 395 -2.54 15.20 -7.93
CA LYS A 395 -1.86 16.06 -8.92
C LYS A 395 -2.84 16.54 -9.98
N PHE A 396 -2.65 17.75 -10.49
CA PHE A 396 -3.16 18.12 -11.82
C PHE A 396 -2.13 17.73 -12.89
N VAL A 397 -2.59 17.28 -14.05
CA VAL A 397 -1.72 16.98 -15.21
C VAL A 397 -2.13 17.81 -16.42
N LEU A 398 -1.13 18.27 -17.17
CA LEU A 398 -1.24 18.85 -18.52
C LEU A 398 -0.37 17.99 -19.44
N ASP A 399 -0.95 17.45 -20.50
CA ASP A 399 -0.28 16.54 -21.43
C ASP A 399 -0.11 17.21 -22.80
N LEU A 400 1.06 17.06 -23.41
CA LEU A 400 1.37 17.49 -24.77
C LEU A 400 2.21 16.43 -25.50
N GLY A 401 1.86 16.05 -26.71
CA GLY A 401 2.60 15.01 -27.45
C GLY A 401 2.11 14.77 -28.87
N TYR A 402 2.41 13.58 -29.38
CA TYR A 402 1.92 13.05 -30.65
C TYR A 402 1.39 11.63 -30.44
N LEU A 403 0.24 11.31 -31.06
CA LEU A 403 -0.35 9.98 -31.06
C LEU A 403 -0.67 9.55 -32.49
N GLU A 404 -0.59 8.26 -32.77
CA GLU A 404 -0.85 7.68 -34.09
C GLU A 404 -1.43 6.27 -33.95
N TRP A 405 -2.56 6.04 -34.58
CA TRP A 405 -3.29 4.77 -34.61
C TRP A 405 -3.53 4.38 -36.07
N LEU A 406 -2.74 3.42 -36.56
CA LEU A 406 -2.76 2.96 -37.94
C LEU A 406 -3.90 1.97 -38.15
N GLY A 407 -4.81 2.28 -39.07
CA GLY A 407 -6.03 1.52 -39.32
C GLY A 407 -5.80 0.22 -40.10
N ILE A 408 -6.40 -0.86 -39.61
CA ILE A 408 -6.40 -2.20 -40.23
C ILE A 408 -7.76 -2.38 -40.90
N GLY A 409 -7.85 -2.00 -42.17
CA GLY A 409 -9.09 -2.07 -42.95
C GLY A 409 -10.09 -0.92 -42.69
N ILE A 410 -9.73 0.04 -41.83
CA ILE A 410 -10.45 1.31 -41.61
C ILE A 410 -9.46 2.49 -41.61
N MET A 411 -9.97 3.71 -41.46
CA MET A 411 -9.17 4.94 -41.47
C MET A 411 -8.23 5.03 -40.24
N SER A 412 -6.95 5.32 -40.48
CA SER A 412 -5.99 5.70 -39.43
C SER A 412 -6.35 7.05 -38.81
N TYR A 413 -5.93 7.31 -37.58
CA TYR A 413 -6.05 8.62 -36.97
C TYR A 413 -4.87 8.93 -36.05
N GLY A 414 -4.48 10.20 -36.01
CA GLY A 414 -3.31 10.64 -35.27
C GLY A 414 -3.19 12.16 -35.28
N GLY A 415 -2.11 12.67 -34.69
CA GLY A 415 -1.83 14.10 -34.66
C GLY A 415 -1.12 14.56 -33.39
N ILE A 416 -0.84 15.87 -33.35
CA ILE A 416 -0.31 16.53 -32.15
C ILE A 416 -1.45 16.65 -31.14
N PHE A 417 -1.29 16.07 -29.96
CA PHE A 417 -2.30 16.09 -28.91
C PHE A 417 -1.94 17.02 -27.77
N THR A 418 -2.95 17.66 -27.22
CA THR A 418 -2.90 18.45 -25.98
C THR A 418 -4.07 18.06 -25.08
N GLY A 419 -3.91 18.17 -23.77
CA GLY A 419 -4.98 17.82 -22.84
C GLY A 419 -4.54 17.85 -21.39
N GLY A 420 -5.28 17.14 -20.54
CA GLY A 420 -5.00 17.10 -19.12
C GLY A 420 -6.00 16.29 -18.31
N GLY A 421 -5.83 16.32 -16.99
CA GLY A 421 -6.60 15.49 -16.07
C GLY A 421 -6.15 15.62 -14.63
N VAL A 422 -6.48 14.62 -13.82
CA VAL A 422 -6.15 14.58 -12.38
C VAL A 422 -5.57 13.21 -12.04
N THR A 423 -4.37 13.18 -11.45
CA THR A 423 -3.79 11.95 -10.92
C THR A 423 -4.19 11.78 -9.46
N PHE A 424 -4.77 10.63 -9.14
CA PHE A 424 -5.03 10.14 -7.79
C PHE A 424 -4.00 9.07 -7.43
N LYS A 425 -3.34 9.22 -6.29
CA LYS A 425 -2.24 8.35 -5.84
C LYS A 425 -2.72 7.37 -4.76
N TYR A 426 -2.77 6.09 -5.09
CA TYR A 426 -3.30 5.03 -4.22
C TYR A 426 -2.20 4.23 -3.54
#